data_AF-A0A7C6XQB4-F1
#
_entry.id   AF-A0A7C6XQB4-F1
#
_cell.length_a   1.000
_cell.length_b   1.000
_cell.length_c   1.000
_cell.angle_alpha   90.00
_cell.angle_beta   90.00
_cell.angle_gamma   90.00
#
_symmetry.space_group_name_H-M   'P 1'
#
loop_
_entity.id
_entity.type
_entity.pdbx_description
1 polymer ?
#
loop_
_entity_poly.entity_id
_entity_poly.type
_entity_poly.pdbx_seq_one_letter_code
_entity_poly.pdbx_strand_id
1 'polypeptide(L)' 'IRAVSGPHGFNLGMNQGPVAGAGIAAHLHQHVVPRWGGDANFLPVIAQTKALPQVHADVQARLKKEWNR' A
#
# COMPACT_ATOMS: atom_id res chain seq x y z
N ILE A 1 4.41 -1.74 10.35
CA ILE A 1 4.91 -1.56 8.95
C ILE A 1 6.38 -1.12 8.90
N ARG A 2 6.81 -0.04 9.57
CA ARG A 2 8.24 0.37 9.57
C ARG A 2 9.19 -0.76 9.96
N ALA A 3 8.91 -1.44 11.07
CA ALA A 3 9.69 -2.59 11.54
C ALA A 3 9.68 -3.80 10.59
N VAL A 4 8.64 -3.94 9.76
CA VAL A 4 8.47 -5.11 8.87
C VAL A 4 9.14 -4.89 7.52
N SER A 5 9.04 -3.68 6.96
CA SER A 5 9.36 -3.44 5.55
C SER A 5 10.31 -2.25 5.32
N GLY A 6 10.63 -1.45 6.34
CA GLY A 6 11.57 -0.33 6.25
C GLY A 6 11.28 0.73 5.16
N PRO A 7 10.03 1.18 4.94
CA PRO A 7 9.76 2.25 3.98
C PRO A 7 10.40 3.58 4.39
N HIS A 8 10.83 4.35 3.40
CA HIS A 8 11.36 5.69 3.59
C HIS A 8 10.26 6.69 3.96
N GLY A 9 9.03 6.47 3.50
CA GLY A 9 7.88 7.35 3.77
C GLY A 9 6.54 6.64 3.63
N PHE A 10 5.45 7.40 3.78
CA PHE A 10 4.08 6.92 3.66
C PHE A 10 3.21 7.95 2.92
N ASN A 11 2.23 7.47 2.13
CA ASN A 11 1.07 8.26 1.76
C ASN A 11 -0.14 7.81 2.59
N LEU A 12 -0.88 8.79 3.09
CA LEU A 12 -2.12 8.61 3.83
C LEU A 12 -3.23 9.36 3.09
N GLY A 13 -4.33 8.71 2.75
CA GLY A 13 -5.51 9.35 2.16
C GLY A 13 -6.79 8.53 2.32
N MET A 14 -7.92 9.20 2.08
CA MET A 14 -9.27 8.60 2.09
C MET A 14 -10.03 9.08 0.86
N ASN A 15 -10.82 8.20 0.25
CA ASN A 15 -11.79 8.56 -0.78
C ASN A 15 -13.19 8.54 -0.17
N GLN A 16 -13.90 9.67 -0.18
CA GLN A 16 -15.24 9.80 0.39
C GLN A 16 -16.29 10.09 -0.68
N GLY A 17 -17.24 9.17 -0.83
CA GLY A 17 -18.29 9.24 -1.84
C GLY A 17 -17.86 8.69 -3.22
N PRO A 18 -18.82 8.32 -4.08
CA PRO A 18 -18.53 7.70 -5.38
C PRO A 18 -17.68 8.58 -6.30
N VAL A 19 -17.91 9.90 -6.28
CA VAL A 19 -17.20 10.88 -7.12
C VAL A 19 -15.71 10.97 -6.77
N ALA A 20 -15.36 10.76 -5.50
CA ALA A 20 -13.96 10.74 -5.06
C ALA A 20 -13.26 9.41 -5.37
N GLY A 21 -13.92 8.46 -6.05
CA GLY A 21 -13.36 7.15 -6.35
C GLY A 21 -13.40 6.17 -5.18
N ALA A 22 -14.36 6.31 -4.26
CA ALA A 22 -14.57 5.33 -3.19
C ALA A 22 -15.15 4.03 -3.78
N GLY A 23 -14.35 2.96 -3.81
CA GLY A 23 -14.81 1.65 -4.31
C GLY A 23 -15.92 1.02 -3.46
N ILE A 24 -15.92 1.29 -2.15
CA ILE A 24 -17.00 0.93 -1.22
C ILE A 24 -17.46 2.21 -0.51
N ALA A 25 -18.30 2.98 -1.18
CA ALA A 25 -18.69 4.32 -0.70
C ALA A 25 -19.42 4.31 0.65
N ALA A 26 -20.05 3.20 1.04
CA ALA A 26 -20.76 3.06 2.31
C ALA A 26 -19.83 2.80 3.52
N HIS A 27 -18.55 2.50 3.30
CA HIS A 27 -17.62 2.17 4.37
C HIS A 27 -16.37 3.06 4.29
N LEU A 28 -16.23 3.97 5.25
CA LEU A 28 -15.05 4.81 5.38
C LEU A 28 -13.80 3.97 5.67
N HIS A 29 -12.76 4.11 4.86
CA HIS A 29 -11.49 3.45 5.07
C HIS A 29 -10.31 4.36 4.72
N GLN A 30 -9.24 4.22 5.48
CA GLN A 30 -8.00 4.98 5.34
C GLN A 30 -6.96 4.14 4.61
N HIS A 31 -6.43 4.68 3.52
CA HIS A 31 -5.28 4.09 2.85
C HIS A 31 -4.01 4.45 3.60
N VAL A 32 -3.18 3.45 3.90
CA VAL A 32 -1.82 3.61 4.43
C VAL A 32 -0.86 2.92 3.47
N VAL A 33 -0.19 3.71 2.63
CA VAL A 33 0.65 3.20 1.54
C VAL A 33 2.13 3.46 1.86
N PRO A 34 2.92 2.43 2.18
CA PRO A 34 4.36 2.59 2.37
C PRO A 34 5.06 2.94 1.04
N ARG A 35 6.06 3.83 1.11
CA ARG A 35 6.80 4.37 -0.05
C ARG A 35 8.31 4.20 0.10
N TRP A 36 8.98 3.94 -1.01
CA TRP A 36 10.45 3.87 -1.12
C TRP A 36 10.96 4.81 -2.22
N GLY A 37 12.21 5.24 -2.09
CA GLY A 37 12.87 5.98 -3.16
C GLY A 37 12.97 5.09 -4.41
N GLY A 38 12.43 5.57 -5.54
CA GLY A 38 12.44 4.81 -6.80
C GLY A 38 11.40 3.69 -6.92
N ASP A 39 10.38 3.65 -6.04
CA ASP A 39 9.30 2.65 -6.14
C ASP A 39 8.38 2.83 -7.35
N ALA A 40 8.40 4.02 -7.96
CA ALA A 40 7.94 4.27 -9.32
C ALA A 40 9.16 4.37 -10.24
N ASN A 41 9.44 3.29 -10.99
CA ASN A 41 10.53 3.21 -11.96
C ASN A 41 9.99 3.06 -13.39
N PHE A 42 10.84 2.75 -14.36
CA PHE A 42 10.45 2.59 -15.76
C PHE A 42 9.28 1.61 -15.96
N LEU A 43 9.22 0.53 -15.18
CA LEU A 43 8.20 -0.52 -15.33
C LEU A 43 6.76 0.02 -15.13
N PRO A 44 6.41 0.66 -14.01
CA PRO A 44 5.06 1.20 -13.84
C PRO A 44 4.80 2.44 -14.71
N VAL A 45 5.83 3.22 -15.05
CA VAL A 45 5.66 4.48 -15.77
C VAL A 45 5.53 4.30 -17.29
N ILE A 46 6.38 3.46 -17.88
CA ILE A 46 6.44 3.25 -19.35
C ILE A 46 5.82 1.92 -19.74
N ALA A 47 6.13 0.84 -19.03
CA ALA A 47 5.62 -0.49 -19.36
C ALA A 47 4.25 -0.82 -18.74
N GLN A 48 3.65 0.14 -18.01
CA GLN A 48 2.38 0.00 -17.29
C GLN A 48 2.28 -1.26 -16.42
N THR A 49 3.43 -1.77 -15.95
CA THR A 49 3.53 -3.03 -15.22
C THR A 49 4.18 -2.77 -13.87
N LYS A 50 3.58 -3.24 -12.78
CA LYS A 50 4.16 -3.12 -11.44
C LYS A 50 4.66 -4.47 -10.95
N ALA A 51 5.97 -4.60 -10.76
CA ALA A 51 6.54 -5.75 -10.10
C ALA A 51 6.15 -5.74 -8.61
N LEU A 52 5.51 -6.82 -8.15
CA LEU A 52 5.18 -7.03 -6.74
C LEU A 52 6.10 -8.14 -6.19
N PRO A 53 7.13 -7.80 -5.40
CA PRO A 53 8.17 -8.75 -5.00
C PRO A 53 7.71 -9.75 -3.92
N GLN A 54 6.52 -9.57 -3.36
CA GLN A 54 5.97 -10.41 -2.29
C GLN A 54 4.50 -10.68 -2.55
N VAL A 55 4.06 -11.90 -2.22
CA VAL A 55 2.64 -12.28 -2.26
C VAL A 55 1.91 -11.71 -1.04
N HIS A 56 0.61 -11.43 -1.22
CA HIS A 56 -0.21 -10.81 -0.18
C HIS A 56 -0.27 -11.61 1.13
N ALA A 57 -0.31 -12.95 1.04
CA ALA A 57 -0.36 -13.83 2.21
C ALA A 57 0.87 -13.65 3.12
N ASP A 58 2.07 -13.59 2.55
CA ASP A 58 3.32 -13.41 3.30
C ASP A 58 3.39 -12.05 3.96
N VAL A 59 2.98 -11.00 3.24
CA VAL A 59 2.91 -9.64 3.78
C VAL A 59 1.94 -9.59 4.96
N GLN A 60 0.76 -10.21 4.82
CA GLN A 60 -0.24 -10.28 5.88
C GLN A 60 0.31 -11.00 7.11
N ALA A 61 0.95 -12.17 6.94
CA ALA A 61 1.50 -12.96 8.03
C ALA A 61 2.57 -12.18 8.81
N ARG A 62 3.50 -11.53 8.11
CA ARG A 62 4.57 -10.73 8.73
C ARG A 62 4.02 -9.52 9.47
N LEU A 63 3.03 -8.82 8.91
CA LEU A 63 2.38 -7.69 9.57
C LEU A 63 1.62 -8.12 10.82
N LYS A 64 0.86 -9.22 10.76
CA LYS A 64 0.14 -9.77 11.92
C LYS A 64 1.10 -10.18 13.04
N LYS A 65 2.21 -10.83 12.69
CA LYS A 65 3.22 -11.26 13.66
C LYS A 65 3.78 -10.08 14.45
N GLU A 66 4.22 -9.02 13.76
CA GLU A 66 4.78 -7.83 14.45
C GLU A 66 3.71 -6.96 15.11
N TRP A 67 2.43 -7.09 14.74
CA TRP A 67 1.34 -6.37 15.42
C TRP A 67 1.04 -6.95 16.81
N ASN A 68 1.17 -8.27 16.96
CA ASN A 68 0.88 -8.99 18.21
C ASN A 68 2.11 -9.15 19.12
N ARG A 69 3.18 -8.42 18.84
CA ARG A 69 4.40 -8.38 19.64
C ARG A 69 4.29 -7.28 20.70
#